data_AF-A0A7R9YQG1-F1
#
_entry.id   AF-A0A7R9YQG1-F1
#
_cell.length_a   1.000
_cell.length_b   1.000
_cell.length_c   1.000
_cell.angle_alpha   90.00
_cell.angle_beta   90.00
_cell.angle_gamma   90.00
#
_symmetry.space_group_name_H-M   'P 1'
#
loop_
_entity.id
_entity.type
_entity.pdbx_description
1 polymer ?
#
loop_
_entity_poly.entity_id
_entity_poly.type
_entity_poly.pdbx_seq_one_letter_code
_entity_poly.pdbx_strand_id
1 'polypeptide(L)'
;APAVALRLVLGAIAIAHGSCAVAPRATRQGGVIRASAHRAAVRAGDAPSTMPAAATATADADGSAELVGFERFVRTNPRSDRFGVRGLDHLEFYCPDATTASSRFMFGLDMAPIARFESDAHAHSVVLQSGAVRFVFTAPSAHEPDERTAARARAPPGFARADALRFVGAHGTAVRAIGLEVD
;
A
#
# COMPACT_ATOMS: atom_id res chain seq x y z
N ALA A 1 10.93 -38.46 -2.95
CA ALA A 1 10.67 -37.89 -1.61
C ALA A 1 11.98 -37.94 -0.83
N PRO A 2 12.44 -36.87 -0.16
CA PRO A 2 11.63 -35.84 0.53
C PRO A 2 11.99 -34.39 0.13
N ALA A 3 11.01 -33.48 0.09
CA ALA A 3 11.24 -32.03 0.15
C ALA A 3 9.94 -31.31 0.57
N VAL A 4 9.33 -31.78 1.66
CA VAL A 4 8.29 -31.05 2.37
C VAL A 4 9.01 -30.13 3.37
N ALA A 5 9.58 -29.03 2.89
CA ALA A 5 10.31 -28.08 3.72
C ALA A 5 10.40 -26.68 3.08
N LEU A 6 9.28 -26.14 2.59
CA LEU A 6 9.17 -24.71 2.26
C LEU A 6 7.74 -24.19 2.50
N ARG A 7 7.12 -24.63 3.60
CA ARG A 7 5.83 -24.12 4.10
C ARG A 7 5.91 -23.36 5.42
N LEU A 8 7.12 -23.15 5.94
CA LEU A 8 7.43 -22.12 6.93
C LEU A 8 8.21 -21.06 6.14
N VAL A 9 7.76 -19.81 6.00
CA VAL A 9 8.15 -18.74 6.93
C VAL A 9 7.16 -17.54 6.92
N LEU A 10 5.97 -17.66 6.31
CA LEU A 10 4.86 -16.70 6.53
C LEU A 10 3.72 -17.22 7.42
N GLY A 11 3.89 -18.38 8.06
CA GLY A 11 2.92 -18.96 9.01
C GLY A 11 2.89 -18.31 10.39
N ALA A 12 3.52 -17.15 10.58
CA ALA A 12 3.66 -16.52 11.89
C ALA A 12 3.12 -15.08 11.96
N ILE A 13 2.17 -14.76 11.08
CA ILE A 13 1.08 -13.85 11.41
C ILE A 13 -0.11 -14.77 11.68
N ALA A 14 -0.19 -15.26 12.91
CA ALA A 14 -1.29 -16.13 13.33
C ALA A 14 -2.61 -15.36 13.18
N ILE A 15 -3.45 -15.80 12.23
CA ILE A 15 -4.86 -15.45 12.19
C ILE A 15 -5.50 -16.14 13.41
N ALA A 16 -5.50 -15.45 14.54
CA ALA A 16 -6.30 -15.85 15.70
C ALA A 16 -7.77 -15.56 15.36
N HIS A 17 -8.51 -16.61 15.00
CA HIS A 17 -9.96 -16.63 15.06
C HIS A 17 -10.39 -16.53 16.53
N GLY A 18 -10.54 -15.30 17.02
CA GLY A 18 -11.06 -14.98 18.34
C GLY A 18 -12.29 -14.09 18.20
N SER A 19 -13.46 -14.72 18.32
CA SER A 19 -14.75 -14.06 18.53
C SER A 19 -14.63 -13.02 19.65
N CYS A 20 -14.70 -11.74 19.29
CA CYS A 20 -14.95 -10.68 20.25
C CYS A 20 -16.32 -10.06 19.92
N ALA A 21 -17.34 -10.55 20.61
CA ALA A 21 -18.67 -10.00 20.61
C ALA A 21 -18.62 -8.55 21.14
N VAL A 22 -19.07 -7.59 20.33
CA VAL A 22 -19.40 -6.25 20.80
C VAL A 22 -20.92 -6.20 20.99
N ALA A 23 -21.35 -6.20 22.25
CA ALA A 23 -22.75 -6.00 22.63
C ALA A 23 -23.18 -4.54 22.38
N PRO A 24 -24.47 -4.30 22.04
CA PRO A 24 -24.99 -2.97 21.80
C PRO A 24 -25.32 -2.26 23.12
N ARG A 25 -25.06 -0.96 23.22
CA ARG A 25 -25.66 -0.13 24.26
C ARG A 25 -26.24 1.14 23.66
N ALA A 26 -27.52 1.32 23.94
CA ALA A 26 -28.41 2.33 23.40
C ALA A 26 -28.29 3.71 24.10
N THR A 27 -28.61 4.76 23.32
CA THR A 27 -29.33 6.03 23.63
C THR A 27 -28.96 6.83 24.90
N ARG A 28 -28.90 8.18 24.93
CA ARG A 28 -29.77 9.20 24.33
C ARG A 28 -29.18 10.62 24.61
N GLN A 29 -29.74 11.63 23.91
CA GLN A 29 -29.72 13.10 24.17
C GLN A 29 -28.38 13.80 23.89
N GLY A 30 -28.29 14.93 23.19
CA GLY A 30 -29.26 15.93 22.75
C GLY A 30 -28.46 17.23 22.69
N GLY A 31 -28.20 17.76 21.49
CA GLY A 31 -27.33 18.92 21.32
C GLY A 31 -27.42 19.50 19.92
N VAL A 32 -28.25 20.52 19.78
CA VAL A 32 -28.42 21.30 18.56
C VAL A 32 -27.17 22.18 18.39
N ILE A 33 -26.28 21.86 17.46
CA ILE A 33 -25.22 22.79 17.05
C ILE A 33 -25.75 23.63 15.89
N ARG A 34 -25.98 24.91 16.19
CA ARG A 34 -26.32 25.96 15.22
C ARG A 34 -25.13 26.19 14.30
N ALA A 35 -25.31 25.95 13.01
CA ALA A 35 -24.37 26.40 11.97
C ALA A 35 -24.59 27.90 11.70
N SER A 36 -23.63 28.73 12.10
CA SER A 36 -23.59 30.16 11.76
C SER A 36 -23.03 30.32 10.35
N ALA A 37 -23.89 30.66 9.40
CA ALA A 37 -23.49 31.06 8.05
C ALA A 37 -22.94 32.49 8.07
N HIS A 38 -21.63 32.65 7.91
CA HIS A 38 -21.05 33.94 7.55
C HIS A 38 -21.14 34.12 6.04
N ARG A 39 -22.11 34.94 5.63
CA ARG A 39 -22.36 35.39 4.27
C ARG A 39 -21.47 36.60 3.99
N ALA A 40 -20.55 36.49 3.04
CA ALA A 40 -19.89 37.64 2.41
C ALA A 40 -20.33 37.69 0.95
N ALA A 41 -21.02 38.77 0.60
CA ALA A 41 -21.52 39.06 -0.73
C ALA A 41 -20.38 39.64 -1.59
N VAL A 42 -20.22 39.12 -2.81
CA VAL A 42 -19.48 39.81 -3.89
C VAL A 42 -20.41 39.91 -5.09
N ARG A 43 -20.45 41.12 -5.64
CA ARG A 43 -21.40 41.61 -6.64
C ARG A 43 -21.25 40.89 -7.98
N ALA A 44 -22.40 40.64 -8.61
CA ALA A 44 -22.51 40.33 -10.03
C ALA A 44 -22.09 41.57 -10.85
N GLY A 45 -21.18 41.37 -11.80
CA GLY A 45 -20.77 42.31 -12.82
C GLY A 45 -20.67 41.56 -14.14
N ASP A 46 -21.27 42.16 -15.16
CA ASP A 46 -21.50 41.66 -16.52
C ASP A 46 -20.25 41.42 -17.38
N ALA A 47 -20.49 40.58 -18.39
CA ALA A 47 -19.84 40.44 -19.70
C ALA A 47 -18.73 39.37 -19.89
N PRO A 48 -18.81 38.58 -20.98
CA PRO A 48 -17.97 37.41 -21.22
C PRO A 48 -16.62 37.83 -21.79
N SER A 49 -15.54 37.49 -21.09
CA SER A 49 -14.19 37.57 -21.66
C SER A 49 -13.99 36.33 -22.53
N THR A 50 -13.99 36.58 -23.83
CA THR A 50 -13.65 35.70 -24.93
C THR A 50 -12.49 34.77 -24.57
N MET A 51 -12.74 33.47 -24.56
CA MET A 51 -11.69 32.45 -24.62
C MET A 51 -10.81 32.76 -25.84
N PRO A 52 -9.47 32.76 -25.74
CA PRO A 52 -8.65 32.77 -26.94
C PRO A 52 -9.01 31.51 -27.73
N ALA A 53 -9.45 31.72 -28.97
CA ALA A 53 -9.66 30.65 -29.93
C ALA A 53 -8.41 29.78 -29.95
N ALA A 54 -8.63 28.48 -29.81
CA ALA A 54 -7.61 27.47 -30.01
C ALA A 54 -6.86 27.80 -31.31
N ALA A 55 -5.54 27.97 -31.21
CA ALA A 55 -4.70 28.01 -32.39
C ALA A 55 -4.99 26.73 -33.15
N THR A 56 -5.65 26.87 -34.31
CA THR A 56 -5.83 25.79 -35.26
C THR A 56 -4.44 25.42 -35.73
N ALA A 57 -3.82 24.47 -35.03
CA ALA A 57 -2.71 23.71 -35.58
C ALA A 57 -3.27 23.12 -36.87
N THR A 58 -2.80 23.61 -38.00
CA THR A 58 -2.93 22.93 -39.28
C THR A 58 -2.29 21.57 -39.09
N ALA A 59 -3.12 20.60 -38.74
CA ALA A 59 -2.78 19.21 -38.85
C ALA A 59 -2.59 18.96 -40.35
N ASP A 60 -1.33 18.91 -40.78
CA ASP A 60 -0.96 18.21 -42.01
C ASP A 60 -1.42 16.77 -41.82
N ALA A 61 -2.66 16.52 -42.25
CA ALA A 61 -3.32 15.23 -42.25
C ALA A 61 -2.83 14.44 -43.46
N ASP A 62 -1.56 14.10 -43.49
CA ASP A 62 -1.05 13.07 -44.40
C ASP A 62 0.15 12.33 -43.80
N GLY A 63 -0.12 11.70 -42.67
CA GLY A 63 0.85 10.91 -41.93
C GLY A 63 0.14 10.09 -40.89
N SER A 64 -0.76 9.20 -41.31
CA SER A 64 -1.18 8.10 -40.45
C SER A 64 0.08 7.32 -40.10
N ALA A 65 0.66 7.57 -38.92
CA ALA A 65 1.76 6.80 -38.41
C ALA A 65 1.28 5.35 -38.27
N GLU A 66 1.55 4.55 -39.30
CA GLU A 66 1.21 3.14 -39.33
C GLU A 66 1.99 2.48 -38.20
N LEU A 67 1.27 1.95 -37.21
CA LEU A 67 1.85 1.25 -36.07
C LEU A 67 2.34 -0.14 -36.54
N VAL A 68 3.40 -0.16 -37.34
CA VAL A 68 4.02 -1.34 -37.99
C VAL A 68 4.69 -2.33 -37.02
N GLY A 69 4.45 -2.18 -35.71
CA GLY A 69 5.07 -2.99 -34.66
C GLY A 69 4.17 -4.07 -34.05
N PHE A 70 2.86 -3.83 -33.93
CA PHE A 70 1.98 -4.67 -33.09
C PHE A 70 1.88 -6.12 -33.60
N GLU A 71 1.67 -6.31 -34.90
CA GLU A 71 1.46 -7.64 -35.49
C GLU A 71 2.72 -8.51 -35.49
N ARG A 72 3.90 -7.90 -35.46
CA ARG A 72 5.19 -8.61 -35.45
C ARG A 72 5.82 -8.68 -34.06
N PHE A 73 5.20 -8.08 -33.04
CA PHE A 73 5.71 -8.08 -31.68
C PHE A 73 5.22 -9.30 -30.87
N VAL A 74 5.37 -10.49 -31.44
CA VAL A 74 5.18 -11.74 -30.70
C VAL A 74 6.54 -12.15 -30.13
N ARG A 75 6.74 -11.92 -28.83
CA ARG A 75 7.95 -12.40 -28.14
C ARG A 75 7.91 -13.92 -28.01
N THR A 76 8.95 -14.61 -28.46
CA THR A 76 9.11 -16.04 -28.18
C THR A 76 9.36 -16.25 -26.68
N ASN A 77 8.47 -16.94 -26.00
CA ASN A 77 8.63 -17.29 -24.59
C ASN A 77 9.28 -18.69 -24.47
N PRO A 78 10.56 -18.80 -24.03
CA PRO A 78 11.24 -20.08 -23.90
C PRO A 78 10.78 -20.89 -22.67
N ARG A 79 9.92 -20.33 -21.80
CA ARG A 79 9.46 -20.96 -20.55
C ARG A 79 10.61 -21.51 -19.71
N SER A 80 11.66 -20.71 -19.55
CA SER A 80 12.92 -21.09 -18.90
C SER A 80 12.96 -20.80 -17.40
N ASP A 81 11.81 -20.81 -16.71
CA ASP A 81 11.75 -20.56 -15.28
C ASP A 81 12.46 -21.70 -14.53
N ARG A 82 13.33 -21.35 -13.57
CA ARG A 82 14.14 -22.33 -12.84
C ARG A 82 13.40 -23.01 -11.69
N PHE A 83 12.25 -22.47 -11.31
CA PHE A 83 11.35 -22.99 -10.29
C PHE A 83 9.92 -22.58 -10.67
N GLY A 84 8.92 -23.32 -10.17
CA GLY A 84 7.52 -23.03 -10.46
C GLY A 84 7.08 -21.73 -9.78
N VAL A 85 6.84 -20.68 -10.59
CA VAL A 85 6.29 -19.40 -10.12
C VAL A 85 4.79 -19.39 -10.37
N ARG A 86 4.00 -19.14 -9.32
CA ARG A 86 2.53 -19.07 -9.41
C ARG A 86 2.04 -17.66 -9.66
N GLY A 87 2.61 -16.68 -8.97
CA GLY A 87 2.14 -15.30 -9.09
C GLY A 87 2.78 -14.35 -8.08
N LEU A 88 2.24 -13.14 -8.05
CA LEU A 88 2.61 -12.12 -7.06
C LEU A 88 1.89 -12.43 -5.74
N ASP A 89 2.64 -12.51 -4.63
CA ASP A 89 2.09 -12.72 -3.29
C ASP A 89 1.77 -11.39 -2.60
N HIS A 90 2.79 -10.53 -2.46
CA HIS A 90 2.67 -9.21 -1.85
C HIS A 90 3.77 -8.25 -2.30
N LEU A 91 3.54 -6.95 -2.08
CA LEU A 91 4.59 -5.92 -2.10
C LEU A 91 4.82 -5.42 -0.68
N GLU A 92 6.07 -5.41 -0.23
CA GLU A 92 6.44 -4.82 1.05
C GLU A 92 7.05 -3.44 0.86
N PHE A 93 6.46 -2.45 1.54
CA PHE A 93 6.92 -1.08 1.61
C PHE A 93 7.57 -0.85 2.96
N TYR A 94 8.80 -0.34 2.94
CA TYR A 94 9.37 0.29 4.13
C TYR A 94 9.00 1.76 4.15
N CYS A 95 8.58 2.24 5.31
CA CYS A 95 8.07 3.58 5.49
C CYS A 95 8.42 4.14 6.87
N PRO A 96 8.40 5.48 7.05
CA PRO A 96 8.62 6.09 8.37
C PRO A 96 7.52 5.76 9.38
N ASP A 97 6.27 5.62 8.91
CA ASP A 97 5.11 5.31 9.75
C ASP A 97 4.10 4.44 8.98
N ALA A 98 3.91 3.20 9.43
CA ALA A 98 3.09 2.21 8.75
C ALA A 98 1.60 2.56 8.80
N THR A 99 1.13 3.18 9.89
CA THR A 99 -0.28 3.56 10.08
C THR A 99 -0.69 4.64 9.08
N THR A 100 0.11 5.69 8.95
CA THR A 100 -0.16 6.80 8.04
C THR A 100 -0.04 6.36 6.59
N ALA A 101 1.02 5.63 6.23
CA ALA A 101 1.22 5.14 4.89
C ALA A 101 0.07 4.20 4.47
N SER A 102 -0.22 3.17 5.28
CA SER A 102 -1.29 2.23 4.97
C SER A 102 -2.65 2.89 4.89
N SER A 103 -2.98 3.86 5.76
CA SER A 103 -4.26 4.56 5.70
C SER A 103 -4.47 5.28 4.35
N ARG A 104 -3.43 5.89 3.78
CA ARG A 104 -3.55 6.56 2.47
C ARG A 104 -3.82 5.58 1.34
N PHE A 105 -3.18 4.42 1.36
CA PHE A 105 -3.40 3.37 0.35
C PHE A 105 -4.73 2.65 0.54
N MET A 106 -5.17 2.48 1.79
CA MET A 106 -6.47 1.93 2.15
C MET A 106 -7.59 2.72 1.48
N PHE A 107 -7.62 4.04 1.67
CA PHE A 107 -8.63 4.91 1.05
C PHE A 107 -8.39 5.16 -0.44
N GLY A 108 -7.13 5.35 -0.85
CA GLY A 108 -6.80 5.73 -2.23
C GLY A 108 -6.97 4.62 -3.25
N LEU A 109 -6.85 3.36 -2.82
CA LEU A 109 -6.93 2.18 -3.68
C LEU A 109 -8.06 1.21 -3.29
N ASP A 110 -8.90 1.61 -2.34
CA ASP A 110 -9.99 0.79 -1.80
C ASP A 110 -9.50 -0.61 -1.35
N MET A 111 -8.49 -0.62 -0.49
CA MET A 111 -7.92 -1.85 0.07
C MET A 111 -8.37 -2.03 1.51
N ALA A 112 -8.69 -3.26 1.92
CA ALA A 112 -9.08 -3.57 3.29
C ALA A 112 -7.88 -4.01 4.14
N PRO A 113 -7.76 -3.58 5.41
CA PRO A 113 -6.74 -4.10 6.31
C PRO A 113 -7.09 -5.54 6.73
N ILE A 114 -6.18 -6.48 6.50
CA ILE A 114 -6.40 -7.92 6.78
C ILE A 114 -5.52 -8.47 7.91
N ALA A 115 -4.40 -7.81 8.22
CA ALA A 115 -3.51 -8.24 9.29
C ALA A 115 -2.65 -7.07 9.81
N ARG A 116 -2.17 -7.20 11.04
CA ARG A 116 -1.23 -6.28 11.68
C ARG A 116 -0.21 -7.03 12.50
N PHE A 117 0.97 -6.45 12.60
CA PHE A 117 2.04 -6.87 13.49
C PHE A 117 2.54 -5.64 14.23
N GLU A 118 2.64 -5.71 15.56
CA GLU A 118 3.10 -4.59 16.38
C GLU A 118 4.16 -5.11 17.35
N SER A 119 5.34 -4.48 17.32
CA SER A 119 6.44 -4.81 18.22
C SER A 119 7.23 -3.55 18.56
N ASP A 120 7.25 -3.21 19.85
CA ASP A 120 7.97 -2.04 20.37
C ASP A 120 9.48 -2.10 20.10
N ALA A 121 10.04 -3.31 19.92
CA ALA A 121 11.46 -3.51 19.69
C ALA A 121 11.89 -3.48 18.22
N HIS A 122 10.99 -3.88 17.31
CA HIS A 122 11.39 -4.20 15.93
C HIS A 122 10.68 -3.28 14.94
N ALA A 123 9.39 -3.49 14.78
CA ALA A 123 8.61 -2.85 13.72
C ALA A 123 7.11 -2.91 14.00
N HIS A 124 6.39 -2.04 13.31
CA HIS A 124 4.95 -2.09 13.14
C HIS A 124 4.65 -2.34 11.67
N SER A 125 3.82 -3.35 11.37
CA SER A 125 3.43 -3.70 10.02
C SER A 125 1.91 -3.77 9.87
N VAL A 126 1.39 -3.27 8.74
CA VAL A 126 -0.04 -3.32 8.37
C VAL A 126 -0.15 -3.96 6.99
N VAL A 127 -1.00 -4.98 6.87
CA VAL A 127 -1.28 -5.66 5.60
C VAL A 127 -2.63 -5.21 5.07
N LEU A 128 -2.64 -4.66 3.85
CA LEU A 128 -3.83 -4.32 3.10
C LEU A 128 -4.03 -5.31 1.95
N GLN A 129 -5.28 -5.58 1.60
CA GLN A 129 -5.62 -6.44 0.47
C GLN A 129 -6.77 -5.85 -0.34
N SER A 130 -6.64 -5.92 -1.68
CA SER A 130 -7.76 -5.75 -2.62
C SER A 130 -7.65 -6.84 -3.68
N GLY A 131 -8.68 -7.67 -3.80
CA GLY A 131 -8.64 -8.88 -4.62
C GLY A 131 -7.45 -9.77 -4.27
N ALA A 132 -6.60 -10.05 -5.26
CA ALA A 132 -5.39 -10.86 -5.12
C ALA A 132 -4.14 -10.06 -4.72
N VAL A 133 -4.21 -8.72 -4.72
CA VAL A 133 -3.04 -7.86 -4.44
C VAL A 133 -2.95 -7.58 -2.95
N ARG A 134 -1.78 -7.83 -2.35
CA ARG A 134 -1.47 -7.50 -0.96
C ARG A 134 -0.34 -6.50 -0.85
N PHE A 135 -0.55 -5.44 -0.08
CA PHE A 135 0.48 -4.48 0.30
C PHE A 135 0.78 -4.60 1.79
N VAL A 136 2.06 -4.74 2.13
CA VAL A 136 2.57 -4.78 3.49
C VAL A 136 3.30 -3.47 3.73
N PHE A 137 2.85 -2.67 4.69
CA PHE A 137 3.54 -1.46 5.11
C PHE A 137 4.27 -1.73 6.41
N THR A 138 5.59 -1.69 6.41
CA THR A 138 6.44 -1.93 7.58
C THR A 138 7.17 -0.65 7.96
N ALA A 139 7.08 -0.25 9.22
CA ALA A 139 7.83 0.87 9.80
C ALA A 139 8.72 0.36 10.94
N PRO A 140 10.04 0.64 10.93
CA PRO A 140 10.92 0.29 12.04
C PRO A 140 10.52 1.06 13.30
N SER A 141 10.63 0.42 14.47
CA SER A 141 10.42 1.11 15.74
C SER A 141 11.43 2.26 15.88
N ALA A 142 10.95 3.46 16.23
CA ALA A 142 11.80 4.64 16.39
C ALA A 142 12.73 4.51 17.60
N HIS A 143 12.27 3.83 18.66
CA HIS A 143 13.01 3.68 19.90
C HIS A 143 13.98 2.51 19.82
N GLU A 144 15.17 2.68 20.40
CA GLU A 144 16.02 1.55 20.73
C GLU A 144 15.35 0.78 21.87
N PRO A 145 15.02 -0.51 21.68
CA PRO A 145 14.49 -1.31 22.77
C PRO A 145 15.52 -1.47 23.89
N ASP A 146 15.07 -1.47 25.13
CA ASP A 146 15.89 -1.98 26.22
C ASP A 146 16.20 -3.48 26.02
N GLU A 147 17.27 -3.98 26.63
CA GLU A 147 17.74 -5.36 26.45
C GLU A 147 16.67 -6.41 26.81
N ARG A 148 15.81 -6.12 27.80
CA ARG A 148 14.76 -7.03 28.25
C ARG A 148 13.62 -7.12 27.23
N THR A 149 13.26 -5.99 26.63
CA THR A 149 12.26 -5.87 25.59
C THR A 149 12.78 -6.50 24.30
N ALA A 150 14.04 -6.25 23.92
CA ALA A 150 14.69 -6.88 22.78
C ALA A 150 14.75 -8.42 22.91
N ALA A 151 15.10 -8.94 24.08
CA ALA A 151 15.21 -10.38 24.33
C ALA A 151 13.86 -11.12 24.27
N ARG A 152 12.75 -10.43 24.49
CA ARG A 152 11.38 -11.01 24.46
C ARG A 152 10.67 -10.78 23.14
N ALA A 153 11.08 -9.79 22.36
CA ALA A 153 10.40 -9.39 21.14
C ALA A 153 10.79 -10.29 19.97
N ARG A 154 9.78 -10.84 19.30
CA ARG A 154 9.96 -11.63 18.07
C ARG A 154 10.05 -10.70 16.87
N ALA A 155 11.19 -10.68 16.18
CA ALA A 155 11.31 -9.97 14.92
C ALA A 155 10.54 -10.68 13.80
N PRO A 156 9.99 -9.93 12.82
CA PRO A 156 9.55 -10.53 11.56
C PRO A 156 10.72 -11.25 10.87
N PRO A 157 10.50 -12.39 10.21
CA PRO A 157 11.56 -13.09 9.50
C PRO A 157 12.23 -12.21 8.44
N GLY A 158 13.56 -12.17 8.41
CA GLY A 158 14.32 -11.36 7.45
C GLY A 158 14.30 -9.84 7.74
N PHE A 159 13.66 -9.40 8.81
CA PHE A 159 13.64 -7.99 9.20
C PHE A 159 14.86 -7.64 10.07
N ALA A 160 15.55 -6.56 9.69
CA ALA A 160 16.63 -5.96 10.48
C ALA A 160 16.36 -4.47 10.66
N ARG A 161 16.14 -4.04 11.92
CA ARG A 161 15.74 -2.66 12.25
C ARG A 161 16.74 -1.62 11.71
N ALA A 162 18.05 -1.85 11.89
CA ALA A 162 19.08 -0.94 11.42
C ALA A 162 19.07 -0.75 9.89
N ASP A 163 18.82 -1.83 9.14
CA ASP A 163 18.72 -1.77 7.68
C ASP A 163 17.43 -1.07 7.23
N ALA A 164 16.32 -1.28 7.94
CA ALA A 164 15.06 -0.61 7.68
C ALA A 164 15.16 0.91 7.91
N LEU A 165 15.77 1.34 9.02
CA LEU A 165 16.03 2.75 9.31
C LEU A 165 16.92 3.39 8.24
N ARG A 166 18.01 2.71 7.84
CA ARG A 166 18.90 3.19 6.77
C ARG A 166 18.16 3.32 5.43
N PHE A 167 17.34 2.33 5.09
CA PHE A 167 16.55 2.33 3.86
C PHE A 167 15.54 3.47 3.83
N VAL A 168 14.77 3.65 4.90
CA VAL A 168 13.78 4.73 5.00
C VAL A 168 14.47 6.10 4.98
N GLY A 169 15.61 6.26 5.66
CA GLY A 169 16.39 7.50 5.63
C GLY A 169 16.91 7.86 4.23
N ALA A 170 17.24 6.85 3.41
CA ALA A 170 17.73 7.06 2.05
C ALA A 170 16.63 7.25 1.00
N HIS A 171 15.48 6.59 1.16
CA HIS A 171 14.46 6.48 0.11
C HIS A 171 13.08 7.03 0.49
N GLY A 172 12.84 7.36 1.76
CA GLY A 172 11.51 7.65 2.28
C GLY A 172 10.62 6.41 2.27
N THR A 173 9.36 6.56 1.85
CA THR A 173 8.44 5.42 1.67
C THR A 173 8.68 4.79 0.30
N ALA A 174 9.17 3.54 0.28
CA ALA A 174 9.51 2.85 -0.97
C ALA A 174 9.33 1.32 -0.84
N VAL A 175 9.20 0.64 -1.99
CA VAL A 175 9.14 -0.83 -2.05
C VAL A 175 10.49 -1.42 -1.67
N ARG A 176 10.49 -2.26 -0.63
CA ARG A 176 11.65 -3.01 -0.16
C ARG A 176 11.68 -4.42 -0.73
N ALA A 177 10.54 -5.09 -0.81
CA ALA A 177 10.46 -6.48 -1.26
C ALA A 177 9.26 -6.73 -2.18
N ILE A 178 9.44 -7.67 -3.11
CA ILE A 178 8.41 -8.20 -3.99
C ILE A 178 8.31 -9.69 -3.69
N GLY A 179 7.23 -10.09 -3.04
CA GLY A 179 6.95 -11.49 -2.73
C GLY A 179 6.37 -12.21 -3.93
N LEU A 180 6.94 -13.35 -4.30
CA LEU A 180 6.40 -14.25 -5.31
C LEU A 180 5.90 -15.52 -4.63
N GLU A 181 4.73 -15.99 -5.05
CA GLU A 181 4.25 -17.32 -4.70
C GLU A 181 4.94 -18.34 -5.61
N VAL A 182 5.54 -19.37 -5.01
CA VAL A 182 6.28 -20.44 -5.68
C VAL A 182 5.82 -21.81 -5.18
N ASP A 183 6.12 -22.87 -5.94
CA ASP A 183 5.77 -24.26 -5.61
C ASP A 183 6.53 -24.86 -4.41
#